data_AF-A0A1F3K8C0-F1
#
_entry.id   AF-A0A1F3K8C0-F1
#
_cell.length_a   1.000
_cell.length_b   1.000
_cell.length_c   1.000
_cell.angle_alpha   90.00
_cell.angle_beta   90.00
_cell.angle_gamma   90.00
#
_symmetry.space_group_name_H-M   'P 1'
#
loop_
_entity.id
_entity.type
_entity.pdbx_description
1 polymer ?
#
loop_
_entity_poly.entity_id
_entity_poly.type
_entity_poly.pdbx_seq_one_letter_code
_entity_poly.pdbx_strand_id
1 'polypeptide(L)'
;MKNKLFSIVVILTILFTSITNKLYSQVPLPMQFPPISMPELIPFKVGDVWGYSDVSGKIIIAPKYFTACFFYGKIAVVMENLNDKNLTKLITPKDETIIEFSQTPAIFTLSDTSVLIIEIGEYNLDLMTMEKEKYYIVDIHKNKTEITKYDIIEFLKNGYLYAQTENNCFLLDYSAKEIAEANCDDVQKNGLFDKNHQIIVRPEHVHEFKNAFAHLVFDGTVEKFMDKNGNVYECKNPDFTNTNFGWHICPSAIKNGVAILEKDGKVGVLDSLGNVIVPFGKYDKIEEFSDGMAKVYLNEKVFFINSKGKEIIVKYYDIEPSNFSGGFTKVEILNGKYSITNKEGVQLVLKKSYNSLGDFSEGLCRVELNGNYGFIDAKGKEIIPITLEYDEVDAFHEGLCRVKKDGKYGFIDKTGKEIIPIQFAEVSTFKNSYAKLSFNEEDDRNTQIINKKGEILPYSFDKNNLWIADYRIFESPTGNGIVDKNLNVIIPAEYYNIQLYSFGLALANKLKDGNSFYDECYINLKTGVKYCKE
;
A
#
# COMPACT_ATOMS: atom_id res chain seq x y z
N MET A 1 -16.49 47.96 19.72
CA MET A 1 -15.34 47.52 18.90
C MET A 1 -14.78 46.16 19.29
N LYS A 2 -14.67 45.80 20.58
CA LYS A 2 -14.16 44.47 21.00
C LYS A 2 -15.02 43.26 20.56
N ASN A 3 -16.35 43.39 20.49
CA ASN A 3 -17.21 42.26 20.07
C ASN A 3 -17.27 42.01 18.55
N LYS A 4 -16.92 42.98 17.70
CA LYS A 4 -16.82 42.76 16.24
C LYS A 4 -15.50 42.08 15.85
N LEU A 5 -14.41 42.31 16.60
CA LEU A 5 -13.14 41.59 16.42
C LEU A 5 -13.27 40.09 16.75
N PHE A 6 -14.03 39.75 17.81
CA PHE A 6 -14.20 38.36 18.23
C PHE A 6 -14.96 37.53 17.18
N SER A 7 -15.98 38.10 16.53
CA SER A 7 -16.71 37.44 15.44
C SER A 7 -15.87 37.25 14.17
N ILE A 8 -14.96 38.18 13.86
CA ILE A 8 -14.06 38.07 12.70
C ILE A 8 -12.98 37.00 12.92
N VAL A 9 -12.45 36.89 14.16
CA VAL A 9 -11.48 35.84 14.52
C VAL A 9 -12.12 34.45 14.47
N VAL A 10 -13.37 34.28 14.94
CA VAL A 10 -14.08 32.99 14.87
C VAL A 10 -14.38 32.57 13.42
N ILE A 11 -14.75 33.52 12.54
CA ILE A 11 -14.99 33.23 11.12
C ILE A 11 -13.68 32.88 10.38
N LEU A 12 -12.57 33.56 10.68
CA LEU A 12 -11.24 33.23 10.15
C LEU A 12 -10.73 31.87 10.64
N THR A 13 -11.04 31.48 11.89
CA THR A 13 -10.64 30.18 12.44
C THR A 13 -11.43 29.04 11.78
N ILE A 14 -12.73 29.24 11.52
CA ILE A 14 -13.59 28.27 10.82
C ILE A 14 -13.16 28.11 9.34
N LEU A 15 -12.80 29.21 8.66
CA LEU A 15 -12.24 29.18 7.30
C LEU A 15 -10.86 28.51 7.26
N PHE A 16 -9.99 28.73 8.25
CA PHE A 16 -8.69 28.05 8.34
C PHE A 16 -8.85 26.54 8.56
N THR A 17 -9.76 26.10 9.45
CA THR A 17 -10.06 24.66 9.62
C THR A 17 -10.71 24.01 8.40
N SER A 18 -11.49 24.77 7.62
CA SER A 18 -12.08 24.30 6.36
C SER A 18 -11.05 24.17 5.23
N ILE A 19 -9.99 24.98 5.24
CA ILE A 19 -8.92 24.95 4.25
C ILE A 19 -7.88 23.89 4.63
N THR A 20 -7.53 23.74 5.90
CA THR A 20 -6.62 22.67 6.38
C THR A 20 -7.23 21.28 6.22
N ASN A 21 -8.54 21.10 6.43
CA ASN A 21 -9.21 19.81 6.17
C ASN A 21 -9.33 19.47 4.68
N LYS A 22 -9.21 20.46 3.78
CA LYS A 22 -9.18 20.24 2.33
C LYS A 22 -7.76 19.95 1.81
N LEU A 23 -6.73 20.42 2.51
CA LEU A 23 -5.31 20.16 2.22
C LEU A 23 -4.84 18.81 2.79
N TYR A 24 -5.36 18.35 3.94
CA TYR A 24 -5.02 17.03 4.49
C TYR A 24 -5.62 15.85 3.72
N SER A 25 -6.60 16.07 2.84
CA SER A 25 -7.16 15.03 1.97
C SER A 25 -6.36 14.75 0.69
N GLN A 26 -5.21 15.40 0.49
CA GLN A 26 -4.39 15.27 -0.73
C GLN A 26 -2.98 14.73 -0.51
N VAL A 27 -2.64 14.28 0.71
CA VAL A 27 -1.35 13.62 0.95
C VAL A 27 -1.48 12.13 0.55
N PRO A 28 -0.64 11.60 -0.35
CA PRO A 28 -0.63 10.17 -0.67
C PRO A 28 -0.40 9.35 0.61
N LEU A 29 -0.93 8.13 0.67
CA LEU A 29 -0.56 7.13 1.67
C LEU A 29 0.95 7.17 1.94
N PRO A 30 1.42 7.00 3.19
CA PRO A 30 2.85 6.95 3.45
C PRO A 30 3.42 5.83 2.58
N MET A 31 4.29 6.21 1.64
CA MET A 31 5.22 5.29 1.01
C MET A 31 5.76 4.39 2.12
N GLN A 32 5.77 3.07 1.89
CA GLN A 32 6.55 2.18 2.74
C GLN A 32 8.00 2.61 2.59
N PHE A 33 8.45 3.46 3.51
CA PHE A 33 9.86 3.76 3.67
C PHE A 33 10.55 2.41 3.94
N PRO A 34 11.64 2.07 3.22
CA PRO A 34 12.51 0.99 3.65
C PRO A 34 12.92 1.25 5.10
N PRO A 35 13.24 0.23 5.91
CA PRO A 35 13.55 0.40 7.32
C PRO A 35 14.74 1.34 7.47
N ILE A 36 14.46 2.61 7.77
CA ILE A 36 15.47 3.61 8.08
C ILE A 36 16.12 3.13 9.38
N SER A 37 17.45 2.98 9.37
CA SER A 37 18.22 2.76 10.60
C SER A 37 17.85 3.84 11.60
N MET A 38 17.68 3.50 12.88
CA MET A 38 17.33 4.49 13.93
C MET A 38 18.10 5.80 13.73
N PRO A 39 17.46 6.97 13.86
CA PRO A 39 18.17 8.24 13.76
C PRO A 39 19.32 8.24 14.79
N GLU A 40 20.53 8.57 14.33
CA GLU A 40 21.74 8.57 15.19
C GLU A 40 21.59 9.52 16.40
N LEU A 41 20.78 10.57 16.23
CA LEU A 41 20.49 11.58 17.23
C LEU A 41 18.99 11.78 17.43
N ILE A 42 18.57 11.80 18.68
CA ILE A 42 17.20 11.99 19.14
C ILE A 42 17.06 13.41 19.69
N PRO A 43 16.11 14.23 19.20
CA PRO A 43 15.84 15.53 19.77
C PRO A 43 15.28 15.37 21.19
N PHE A 44 15.81 16.16 22.13
CA PHE A 44 15.32 16.22 23.50
C PHE A 44 15.18 17.68 23.94
N LYS A 45 14.29 17.94 24.90
CA LYS A 45 13.99 19.29 25.38
C LYS A 45 14.45 19.46 26.83
N VAL A 46 15.06 20.61 27.13
CA VAL A 46 15.37 21.05 28.50
C VAL A 46 14.81 22.46 28.68
N GLY A 47 13.78 22.59 29.52
CA GLY A 47 13.00 23.82 29.61
C GLY A 47 12.29 24.13 28.28
N ASP A 48 12.59 25.30 27.71
CA ASP A 48 11.97 25.76 26.45
C ASP A 48 12.83 25.56 25.20
N VAL A 49 14.02 24.99 25.35
CA VAL A 49 14.95 24.79 24.24
C VAL A 49 15.23 23.31 23.99
N TRP A 50 15.47 23.01 22.72
CA TRP A 50 15.76 21.69 22.20
C TRP A 50 17.25 21.51 21.93
N GLY A 51 17.74 20.30 22.19
CA GLY A 51 19.05 19.78 21.84
C GLY A 51 18.93 18.37 21.27
N TYR A 52 20.06 17.68 21.12
CA TYR A 52 20.10 16.31 20.59
C TYR A 52 20.98 15.40 21.43
N SER A 53 20.49 14.20 21.70
CA SER A 53 21.24 13.14 22.38
C SER A 53 21.43 11.93 21.46
N ASP A 54 22.41 11.09 21.74
CA ASP A 54 22.43 9.75 21.16
C ASP A 54 21.35 8.85 21.81
N VAL A 55 21.19 7.63 21.29
CA VAL A 55 20.23 6.63 21.80
C VAL A 55 20.50 6.18 23.24
N SER A 56 21.69 6.45 23.79
CA SER A 56 22.04 6.18 25.19
C SER A 56 21.69 7.34 26.13
N GLY A 57 21.25 8.48 25.59
CA GLY A 57 20.94 9.69 26.34
C GLY A 57 22.14 10.62 26.55
N LYS A 58 23.29 10.36 25.93
CA LYS A 58 24.43 11.28 25.97
C LYS A 58 24.13 12.49 25.10
N ILE A 59 24.25 13.68 25.66
CA ILE A 59 24.04 14.94 24.94
C ILE A 59 25.14 15.12 23.89
N ILE A 60 24.73 15.33 22.63
CA ILE A 60 25.61 15.57 21.48
C ILE A 60 25.53 17.02 21.03
N ILE A 61 24.32 17.58 20.98
CA ILE A 61 24.10 19.01 20.74
C ILE A 61 23.37 19.57 21.95
N ALA A 62 24.00 20.53 22.63
CA ALA A 62 23.43 21.15 23.82
C ALA A 62 22.11 21.87 23.50
N PRO A 63 21.12 21.86 24.40
CA PRO A 63 19.85 22.53 24.18
C PRO A 63 20.03 24.04 23.93
N LYS A 64 19.61 24.50 22.74
CA LYS A 64 19.70 25.91 22.34
C LYS A 64 18.68 26.32 21.28
N TYR A 65 18.02 25.38 20.63
CA TYR A 65 17.06 25.68 19.56
C TYR A 65 15.66 25.83 20.11
N PHE A 66 14.88 26.74 19.53
CA PHE A 66 13.46 26.88 19.83
C PHE A 66 12.64 25.69 19.31
N THR A 67 13.07 25.08 18.19
CA THR A 67 12.48 23.87 17.60
C THR A 67 13.59 22.97 17.07
N ALA A 68 13.46 21.66 17.21
CA ALA A 68 14.37 20.66 16.66
C ALA A 68 13.60 19.48 16.05
N CYS A 69 13.80 19.22 14.76
CA CYS A 69 13.29 18.04 14.07
C CYS A 69 14.26 16.86 14.21
N PHE A 70 13.81 15.64 13.94
CA PHE A 70 14.71 14.49 13.86
C PHE A 70 15.78 14.68 12.77
N PHE A 71 16.94 14.04 12.97
CA PHE A 71 17.93 13.91 11.91
C PHE A 71 17.42 12.97 10.81
N TYR A 72 17.39 13.49 9.58
CA TYR A 72 17.19 12.73 8.36
C TYR A 72 18.56 12.53 7.71
N GLY A 73 19.17 11.36 7.93
CA GLY A 73 20.59 11.14 7.60
C GLY A 73 21.51 12.04 8.41
N LYS A 74 22.27 12.92 7.74
CA LYS A 74 23.21 13.87 8.38
C LYS A 74 22.67 15.29 8.52
N ILE A 75 21.37 15.51 8.34
CA ILE A 75 20.78 16.85 8.38
C ILE A 75 19.58 16.87 9.32
N ALA A 76 19.47 17.90 10.14
CA ALA A 76 18.26 18.21 10.90
C ALA A 76 17.82 19.65 10.66
N VAL A 77 16.51 19.88 10.79
CA VAL A 77 15.91 21.22 10.76
C VAL A 77 15.81 21.73 12.17
N VAL A 78 16.32 22.93 12.41
CA VAL A 78 16.22 23.60 13.70
C VAL A 78 15.76 25.03 13.53
N MET A 79 15.10 25.58 14.54
CA MET A 79 14.78 27.00 14.60
C MET A 79 15.57 27.64 15.73
N GLU A 80 16.24 28.74 15.43
CA GLU A 80 16.95 29.54 16.41
C GLU A 80 16.36 30.95 16.45
N ASN A 81 16.21 31.50 17.64
CA ASN A 81 15.80 32.90 17.81
C ASN A 81 17.05 33.76 17.96
N LEU A 82 17.31 34.60 16.95
CA LEU A 82 18.46 35.51 16.89
C LEU A 82 17.95 36.93 16.62
N ASN A 83 18.14 37.84 17.58
CA ASN A 83 17.78 39.26 17.47
C ASN A 83 16.31 39.50 17.05
N ASP A 84 15.36 38.87 17.76
CA ASP A 84 13.91 38.94 17.50
C ASP A 84 13.47 38.39 16.12
N LYS A 85 14.33 37.59 15.47
CA LYS A 85 14.00 36.86 14.24
C LYS A 85 14.12 35.36 14.47
N ASN A 86 13.09 34.64 14.06
CA ASN A 86 13.14 33.18 13.98
C ASN A 86 13.84 32.80 12.67
N LEU A 87 15.00 32.18 12.79
CA LEU A 87 15.77 31.68 11.66
C LEU A 87 15.66 30.16 11.63
N THR A 88 15.24 29.62 10.49
CA THR A 88 15.29 28.18 10.28
C THR A 88 16.65 27.81 9.71
N LYS A 89 17.30 26.82 10.31
CA LYS A 89 18.62 26.34 9.90
C LYS A 89 18.57 24.87 9.58
N LEU A 90 19.36 24.47 8.60
CA LEU A 90 19.74 23.07 8.43
C LEU A 90 21.11 22.86 9.06
N ILE A 91 21.20 21.88 9.95
CA ILE A 91 22.40 21.61 10.73
C ILE A 91 22.92 20.18 10.52
N THR A 92 24.24 20.00 10.68
CA THR A 92 24.88 18.68 10.75
C THR A 92 24.87 18.13 12.18
N PRO A 93 25.21 16.85 12.42
CA PRO A 93 25.37 16.28 13.77
C PRO A 93 26.45 16.98 14.61
N LYS A 94 27.30 17.79 13.98
CA LYS A 94 28.32 18.61 14.63
C LYS A 94 27.86 20.05 14.91
N ASP A 95 26.57 20.35 14.71
CA ASP A 95 26.01 21.69 14.90
C ASP A 95 26.60 22.74 13.93
N GLU A 96 26.99 22.29 12.72
CA GLU A 96 27.41 23.18 11.64
C GLU A 96 26.19 23.59 10.81
N THR A 97 25.99 24.90 10.60
CA THR A 97 24.89 25.41 9.77
C THR A 97 25.24 25.25 8.29
N ILE A 98 24.41 24.51 7.56
CA ILE A 98 24.53 24.28 6.12
C ILE A 98 23.90 25.43 5.34
N ILE A 99 22.69 25.81 5.74
CA ILE A 99 21.91 26.88 5.13
C ILE A 99 20.98 27.49 6.18
N GLU A 100 20.70 28.79 6.02
CA GLU A 100 19.83 29.57 6.88
C GLU A 100 18.71 30.18 6.04
N PHE A 101 17.50 30.15 6.59
CA PHE A 101 16.30 30.69 5.99
C PHE A 101 15.61 31.65 6.96
N SER A 102 15.07 32.74 6.41
CA SER A 102 14.22 33.68 7.16
C SER A 102 12.79 33.18 7.34
N GLN A 103 12.41 32.06 6.72
CA GLN A 103 11.09 31.43 6.77
C GLN A 103 11.21 29.95 7.14
N THR A 104 10.09 29.31 7.48
CA THR A 104 10.06 27.86 7.78
C THR A 104 9.92 27.07 6.47
N PRO A 105 10.94 26.29 6.06
CA PRO A 105 10.88 25.48 4.85
C PRO A 105 10.04 24.22 5.07
N ALA A 106 9.38 23.74 4.02
CA ALA A 106 8.92 22.36 3.95
C ALA A 106 10.08 21.48 3.44
N ILE A 107 10.29 20.32 4.05
CA ILE A 107 11.44 19.47 3.74
C ILE A 107 10.97 18.09 3.28
N PHE A 108 11.45 17.69 2.11
CA PHE A 108 11.18 16.42 1.49
C PHE A 108 12.48 15.63 1.33
N THR A 109 12.51 14.41 1.86
CA THR A 109 13.65 13.50 1.71
C THR A 109 13.28 12.38 0.75
N LEU A 110 14.17 12.09 -0.20
CA LEU A 110 14.04 10.92 -1.07
C LEU A 110 14.47 9.68 -0.30
N SER A 111 13.59 8.69 -0.18
CA SER A 111 13.96 7.40 0.38
C SER A 111 14.99 6.73 -0.54
N ASP A 112 16.13 6.35 0.04
CA ASP A 112 17.29 5.66 -0.55
C ASP A 112 18.32 6.50 -1.31
N THR A 113 18.25 7.84 -1.34
CA THR A 113 19.29 8.65 -1.99
C THR A 113 19.97 9.70 -1.14
N SER A 114 21.17 10.05 -1.59
CA SER A 114 22.09 11.02 -1.01
C SER A 114 21.59 12.47 -1.07
N VAL A 115 20.29 12.73 -1.21
CA VAL A 115 19.78 14.02 -1.62
C VAL A 115 18.56 14.45 -0.80
N LEU A 116 18.61 15.68 -0.30
CA LEU A 116 17.52 16.38 0.40
C LEU A 116 16.92 17.44 -0.53
N ILE A 117 15.59 17.50 -0.64
CA ILE A 117 14.87 18.53 -1.38
C ILE A 117 14.15 19.44 -0.39
N ILE A 118 14.39 20.75 -0.49
CA ILE A 118 13.86 21.74 0.42
C ILE A 118 12.97 22.68 -0.37
N GLU A 119 11.71 22.77 0.01
CA GLU A 119 10.73 23.67 -0.59
C GLU A 119 10.55 24.88 0.33
N ILE A 120 10.64 26.08 -0.26
CA ILE A 120 10.52 27.34 0.47
C ILE A 120 9.54 28.23 -0.26
N GLY A 121 8.42 28.51 0.39
CA GLY A 121 7.52 29.58 -0.04
C GLY A 121 8.15 30.94 0.24
N GLU A 122 8.31 31.78 -0.78
CA GLU A 122 8.61 33.20 -0.59
C GLU A 122 7.30 33.97 -0.38
N TYR A 123 7.05 34.39 0.86
CA TYR A 123 5.95 35.29 1.19
C TYR A 123 6.28 36.75 0.81
N ASN A 124 5.49 37.34 -0.07
CA ASN A 124 5.59 38.77 -0.39
C ASN A 124 4.83 39.59 0.67
N LEU A 125 5.57 40.39 1.43
CA LEU A 125 5.04 41.21 2.52
C LEU A 125 4.19 42.39 2.04
N ASP A 126 4.45 42.93 0.85
CA ASP A 126 3.72 44.08 0.29
C ASP A 126 2.35 43.66 -0.26
N LEU A 127 2.25 42.44 -0.78
CA LEU A 127 1.02 41.90 -1.38
C LEU A 127 0.24 40.96 -0.45
N MET A 128 0.83 40.55 0.68
CA MET A 128 0.28 39.51 1.57
C MET A 128 -0.10 38.22 0.82
N THR A 129 0.73 37.82 -0.15
CA THR A 129 0.53 36.62 -0.98
C THR A 129 1.81 35.78 -1.00
N MET A 130 1.68 34.45 -1.03
CA MET A 130 2.78 33.57 -1.43
C MET A 130 3.03 33.78 -2.91
N GLU A 131 4.22 34.28 -3.27
CA GLU A 131 4.51 34.61 -4.66
C GLU A 131 5.17 33.48 -5.43
N LYS A 132 6.12 32.74 -4.82
CA LYS A 132 6.86 31.66 -5.49
C LYS A 132 7.32 30.60 -4.50
N GLU A 133 7.12 29.33 -4.83
CA GLU A 133 7.84 28.21 -4.21
C GLU A 133 9.21 28.09 -4.89
N LYS A 134 10.27 27.99 -4.09
CA LYS A 134 11.62 27.70 -4.57
C LYS A 134 12.05 26.37 -3.99
N TYR A 135 12.59 25.54 -4.86
CA TYR A 135 13.08 24.22 -4.51
C TYR A 135 14.61 24.22 -4.51
N TYR A 136 15.19 23.66 -3.46
CA TYR A 136 16.64 23.52 -3.30
C TYR A 136 16.98 22.04 -3.19
N ILE A 137 17.92 21.59 -4.03
CA ILE A 137 18.45 20.24 -3.95
C ILE A 137 19.80 20.27 -3.24
N VAL A 138 19.96 19.42 -2.22
CA VAL A 138 21.13 19.36 -1.33
C VAL A 138 21.69 17.93 -1.31
N ASP A 139 22.94 17.75 -1.75
CA ASP A 139 23.67 16.47 -1.63
C ASP A 139 24.23 16.31 -0.20
N ILE A 140 23.79 15.27 0.50
CA ILE A 140 24.11 14.99 1.91
C ILE A 140 25.40 14.15 2.09
N HIS A 141 26.01 13.66 1.01
CA HIS A 141 27.23 12.82 1.06
C HIS A 141 28.49 13.54 0.57
N LYS A 142 28.39 14.62 -0.20
CA LYS A 142 29.55 15.43 -0.60
C LYS A 142 30.06 16.31 0.56
N ASN A 143 31.38 16.38 0.76
CA ASN A 143 32.04 17.24 1.76
C ASN A 143 31.85 18.76 1.51
N LYS A 144 31.37 19.16 0.33
CA LYS A 144 30.88 20.49 0.02
C LYS A 144 29.45 20.35 -0.48
N THR A 145 28.54 21.02 0.20
CA THR A 145 27.13 21.05 -0.15
C THR A 145 26.95 21.91 -1.40
N GLU A 146 26.77 21.28 -2.56
CA GLU A 146 26.28 21.98 -3.75
C GLU A 146 24.77 22.18 -3.58
N ILE A 147 24.31 23.43 -3.69
CA ILE A 147 22.91 23.81 -3.60
C ILE A 147 22.49 24.29 -4.97
N THR A 148 21.58 23.57 -5.61
CA THR A 148 21.00 23.99 -6.89
C THR A 148 19.57 24.44 -6.65
N LYS A 149 19.22 25.60 -7.23
CA LYS A 149 17.92 26.25 -7.08
C LYS A 149 17.06 26.01 -8.31
N TYR A 150 15.81 25.60 -8.08
CA TYR A 150 14.80 25.35 -9.09
C TYR A 150 13.50 26.08 -8.74
N ASP A 151 12.75 26.45 -9.77
CA ASP A 151 11.43 27.06 -9.66
C ASP A 151 10.33 25.98 -9.54
N ILE A 152 10.53 24.78 -10.13
CA ILE A 152 9.64 23.62 -9.96
C ILE A 152 10.48 22.36 -9.77
N ILE A 153 10.06 21.46 -8.89
CA ILE A 153 10.53 20.06 -8.83
C ILE A 153 9.33 19.13 -8.77
N GLU A 154 9.30 18.12 -9.65
CA GLU A 154 8.32 17.03 -9.61
C GLU A 154 9.02 15.67 -9.50
N PHE A 155 8.50 14.83 -8.59
CA PHE A 155 9.00 13.48 -8.39
C PHE A 155 8.45 12.53 -9.46
N LEU A 156 9.34 11.99 -10.30
CA LEU A 156 8.98 10.97 -11.28
C LEU A 156 9.23 9.59 -10.68
N LYS A 157 8.30 8.65 -10.85
CA LYS A 157 8.31 7.39 -10.08
C LYS A 157 9.22 6.27 -10.62
N ASN A 158 10.38 6.62 -11.18
CA ASN A 158 11.39 5.67 -11.68
C ASN A 158 12.82 6.06 -11.27
N GLY A 159 13.00 6.77 -10.16
CA GLY A 159 14.33 7.21 -9.76
C GLY A 159 14.78 8.53 -10.39
N TYR A 160 13.84 9.32 -10.95
CA TYR A 160 14.13 10.58 -11.63
C TYR A 160 13.32 11.75 -11.06
N LEU A 161 13.85 12.96 -11.21
CA LEU A 161 13.22 14.21 -10.85
C LEU A 161 13.09 15.04 -12.12
N TYR A 162 11.92 15.62 -12.35
CA TYR A 162 11.80 16.75 -13.25
C TYR A 162 12.10 18.01 -12.44
N ALA A 163 12.96 18.88 -12.97
CA ALA A 163 13.27 20.15 -12.33
C ALA A 163 13.23 21.27 -13.36
N GLN A 164 12.73 22.44 -12.99
CA GLN A 164 12.60 23.59 -13.88
C GLN A 164 13.28 24.81 -13.27
N THR A 165 13.92 25.59 -14.11
CA THR A 165 14.32 26.99 -13.87
C THR A 165 13.56 27.89 -14.83
N GLU A 166 13.70 29.21 -14.69
CA GLU A 166 13.00 30.21 -15.49
C GLU A 166 12.91 29.89 -17.00
N ASN A 167 13.99 29.37 -17.61
CA ASN A 167 14.03 29.07 -19.05
C ASN A 167 14.33 27.60 -19.40
N ASN A 168 14.90 26.84 -18.47
CA ASN A 168 15.43 25.49 -18.73
C ASN A 168 14.79 24.45 -17.83
N CYS A 169 14.55 23.28 -18.41
CA CYS A 169 13.90 22.13 -17.82
C CYS A 169 14.87 20.95 -17.83
N PHE A 170 14.93 20.20 -16.72
CA PHE A 170 15.93 19.20 -16.43
C PHE A 170 15.27 17.87 -16.07
N LEU A 171 15.91 16.78 -16.51
CA LEU A 171 15.71 15.45 -15.92
C LEU A 171 16.92 15.14 -15.06
N LEU A 172 16.70 14.91 -13.77
CA LEU A 172 17.72 14.48 -12.82
C LEU A 172 17.45 13.04 -12.41
N ASP A 173 18.46 12.28 -12.02
CA ASP A 173 18.23 11.07 -11.21
C ASP A 173 18.06 11.42 -9.72
N TYR A 174 17.69 10.45 -8.87
CA TYR A 174 17.54 10.67 -7.43
C TYR A 174 18.87 10.96 -6.70
N SER A 175 20.02 10.85 -7.38
CA SER A 175 21.31 11.38 -6.89
C SER A 175 21.54 12.84 -7.27
N ALA A 176 20.52 13.51 -7.81
CA ALA A 176 20.56 14.87 -8.35
C ALA A 176 21.53 15.04 -9.52
N LYS A 177 21.91 13.95 -10.20
CA LYS A 177 22.74 14.02 -11.38
C LYS A 177 21.88 14.35 -12.59
N GLU A 178 22.29 15.36 -13.34
CA GLU A 178 21.65 15.72 -14.59
C GLU A 178 21.76 14.60 -15.63
N ILE A 179 20.62 14.23 -16.19
CA ILE A 179 20.46 13.20 -17.22
C ILE A 179 20.16 13.85 -18.57
N ALA A 180 19.36 14.93 -18.56
CA ALA A 180 19.02 15.72 -19.74
C ALA A 180 18.63 17.15 -19.36
N GLU A 181 18.85 18.09 -20.29
CA GLU A 181 18.45 19.49 -20.22
C GLU A 181 17.77 19.88 -21.54
N ALA A 182 16.69 20.67 -21.46
CA ALA A 182 15.99 21.22 -22.62
C ALA A 182 15.36 22.58 -22.28
N ASN A 183 15.03 23.37 -23.32
CA ASN A 183 14.24 24.59 -23.14
C ASN A 183 12.81 24.24 -22.73
N CYS A 184 12.26 24.94 -21.73
CA CYS A 184 10.93 24.61 -21.20
C CYS A 184 9.78 24.81 -22.20
N ASP A 185 9.87 25.78 -23.11
CA ASP A 185 8.86 25.98 -24.16
C ASP A 185 8.84 24.81 -25.16
N ASP A 186 10.01 24.22 -25.42
CA ASP A 186 10.14 23.04 -26.28
C ASP A 186 9.61 21.79 -25.58
N VAL A 187 9.84 21.67 -24.26
CA VAL A 187 9.29 20.60 -23.42
C VAL A 187 7.77 20.68 -23.35
N GLN A 188 7.20 21.87 -23.20
CA GLN A 188 5.75 22.08 -23.17
C GLN A 188 5.09 21.75 -24.52
N LYS A 189 5.78 21.94 -25.64
CA LYS A 189 5.25 21.64 -26.98
C LYS A 189 5.44 20.19 -27.41
N ASN A 190 6.56 19.57 -27.03
CA ASN A 190 7.01 18.31 -27.64
C ASN A 190 7.34 17.20 -26.61
N GLY A 191 7.32 17.49 -25.31
CA GLY A 191 7.71 16.59 -24.23
C GLY A 191 9.19 16.69 -23.80
N LEU A 192 9.56 16.04 -22.70
CA LEU A 192 10.95 15.97 -22.22
C LEU A 192 11.72 14.92 -23.02
N PHE A 193 12.91 15.24 -23.54
CA PHE A 193 13.71 14.34 -24.38
C PHE A 193 14.98 13.85 -23.67
N ASP A 194 15.44 12.65 -24.02
CA ASP A 194 16.79 12.20 -23.67
C ASP A 194 17.84 12.85 -24.58
N LYS A 195 19.13 12.69 -24.23
CA LYS A 195 20.27 13.20 -25.03
C LYS A 195 20.34 12.67 -26.46
N ASN A 196 19.52 11.70 -26.83
CA ASN A 196 19.41 11.11 -28.17
C ASN A 196 18.13 11.55 -28.90
N HIS A 197 17.42 12.57 -28.41
CA HIS A 197 16.16 13.08 -28.96
C HIS A 197 14.99 12.07 -28.95
N GLN A 198 14.97 11.14 -27.99
CA GLN A 198 13.80 10.28 -27.74
C GLN A 198 12.90 10.87 -26.65
N ILE A 199 11.58 10.82 -26.86
CA ILE A 199 10.57 11.39 -25.94
C ILE A 199 10.49 10.54 -24.66
N ILE A 200 10.71 11.16 -23.50
CA ILE A 200 10.63 10.57 -22.15
C ILE A 200 9.30 10.92 -21.44
N VAL A 201 8.77 12.14 -21.61
CA VAL A 201 7.55 12.59 -20.91
C VAL A 201 6.73 13.50 -21.83
N ARG A 202 5.41 13.25 -22.03
CA ARG A 202 4.52 14.16 -22.78
C ARG A 202 3.69 15.05 -21.82
N PRO A 203 3.30 16.27 -22.24
CA PRO A 203 2.84 17.35 -21.35
C PRO A 203 1.51 17.12 -20.61
N GLU A 204 0.75 16.09 -20.94
CA GLU A 204 -0.69 16.05 -20.67
C GLU A 204 -1.16 14.85 -19.82
N HIS A 205 -0.30 13.91 -19.39
CA HIS A 205 -0.78 12.63 -18.80
C HIS A 205 0.04 11.98 -17.66
N VAL A 206 0.83 12.70 -16.84
CA VAL A 206 1.60 12.03 -15.77
C VAL A 206 0.89 12.11 -14.42
N HIS A 207 0.27 11.01 -13.95
CA HIS A 207 -0.30 10.92 -12.60
C HIS A 207 0.41 9.92 -11.64
N GLU A 208 1.04 8.84 -12.13
CA GLU A 208 1.99 7.98 -11.37
C GLU A 208 2.84 7.14 -12.35
N PHE A 209 4.15 6.92 -12.11
CA PHE A 209 4.88 5.75 -12.68
C PHE A 209 4.92 4.59 -11.67
N LYS A 210 4.79 3.35 -12.10
CA LYS A 210 5.08 2.16 -11.28
C LYS A 210 5.84 1.16 -12.14
N ASN A 211 6.96 0.66 -11.64
CA ASN A 211 7.68 -0.49 -12.21
C ASN A 211 7.90 -0.39 -13.72
N ALA A 212 8.69 0.61 -14.16
CA ALA A 212 9.03 0.88 -15.56
C ALA A 212 7.87 1.28 -16.49
N PHE A 213 6.64 1.44 -15.97
CA PHE A 213 5.50 1.97 -16.72
C PHE A 213 4.99 3.30 -16.14
N ALA A 214 4.61 4.24 -17.00
CA ALA A 214 3.83 5.42 -16.66
C ALA A 214 2.34 5.09 -16.77
N HIS A 215 1.54 5.41 -15.75
CA HIS A 215 0.09 5.34 -15.83
C HIS A 215 -0.46 6.64 -16.46
N LEU A 216 -1.24 6.49 -17.53
CA LEU A 216 -1.87 7.56 -18.29
C LEU A 216 -3.39 7.39 -18.16
N VAL A 217 -4.05 8.32 -17.47
CA VAL A 217 -5.51 8.32 -17.35
C VAL A 217 -6.08 9.25 -18.42
N PHE A 218 -6.90 8.71 -19.32
CA PHE A 218 -7.65 9.51 -20.30
C PHE A 218 -9.15 9.42 -20.00
N ASP A 219 -9.82 10.57 -19.98
CA ASP A 219 -11.29 10.77 -19.98
C ASP A 219 -12.19 10.05 -18.95
N GLY A 220 -11.61 9.27 -18.03
CA GLY A 220 -12.34 8.53 -16.99
C GLY A 220 -12.91 7.19 -17.45
N THR A 221 -12.66 6.77 -18.69
CA THR A 221 -13.19 5.50 -19.23
C THR A 221 -12.14 4.47 -19.65
N VAL A 222 -10.90 4.89 -19.94
CA VAL A 222 -9.81 3.97 -20.37
C VAL A 222 -8.49 4.29 -19.66
N GLU A 223 -8.01 3.35 -18.84
CA GLU A 223 -6.65 3.38 -18.27
C GLU A 223 -5.62 2.94 -19.33
N LYS A 224 -4.63 3.79 -19.61
CA LYS A 224 -3.50 3.49 -20.50
C LYS A 224 -2.17 3.46 -19.73
N PHE A 225 -1.19 2.74 -20.25
CA PHE A 225 0.14 2.59 -19.65
C PHE A 225 1.21 2.85 -20.70
N MET A 226 2.32 3.49 -20.33
CA MET A 226 3.46 3.72 -21.22
C MET A 226 4.70 3.01 -20.68
N ASP A 227 5.39 2.18 -21.48
CA ASP A 227 6.67 1.58 -21.04
C ASP A 227 7.83 2.60 -21.06
N LYS A 228 8.99 2.19 -20.53
CA LYS A 228 10.25 2.96 -20.57
C LYS A 228 10.74 3.36 -21.98
N ASN A 229 10.19 2.78 -23.04
CA ASN A 229 10.54 3.07 -24.43
C ASN A 229 9.49 3.96 -25.13
N GLY A 230 8.47 4.43 -24.40
CA GLY A 230 7.42 5.30 -24.94
C GLY A 230 6.27 4.57 -25.64
N ASN A 231 6.21 3.24 -25.59
CA ASN A 231 5.07 2.49 -26.14
C ASN A 231 3.86 2.63 -25.23
N VAL A 232 2.70 2.97 -25.80
CA VAL A 232 1.43 3.06 -25.06
C VAL A 232 0.63 1.76 -25.21
N TYR A 233 0.01 1.34 -24.11
CA TYR A 233 -0.78 0.13 -23.93
C TYR A 233 -2.08 0.45 -23.24
N GLU A 234 -3.11 -0.37 -23.44
CA GLU A 234 -4.39 -0.26 -22.77
C GLU A 234 -4.61 -1.45 -21.84
N CYS A 235 -5.27 -1.23 -20.71
CA CYS A 235 -5.55 -2.30 -19.77
C CYS A 235 -6.82 -3.06 -20.14
N LYS A 236 -6.73 -4.39 -20.10
CA LYS A 236 -7.85 -5.30 -20.37
C LYS A 236 -8.52 -5.70 -19.06
N ASN A 237 -9.83 -5.44 -18.94
CA ASN A 237 -10.66 -5.64 -17.74
C ASN A 237 -10.18 -4.84 -16.51
N PRO A 238 -10.45 -3.52 -16.45
CA PRO A 238 -10.37 -2.78 -15.20
C PRO A 238 -11.38 -3.38 -14.20
N ASP A 239 -10.90 -4.05 -13.15
CA ASP A 239 -11.75 -4.50 -12.06
C ASP A 239 -12.18 -3.25 -11.26
N PHE A 240 -13.40 -2.75 -11.53
CA PHE A 240 -13.94 -1.53 -10.91
C PHE A 240 -14.43 -1.73 -9.47
N THR A 241 -13.95 -2.75 -8.74
CA THR A 241 -14.43 -3.02 -7.38
C THR A 241 -13.93 -1.97 -6.41
N ASN A 242 -14.76 -0.94 -6.24
CA ASN A 242 -14.94 -0.02 -5.13
C ASN A 242 -13.85 -0.08 -4.03
N THR A 243 -12.66 0.44 -4.33
CA THR A 243 -11.80 0.96 -3.27
C THR A 243 -12.33 2.36 -2.96
N ASN A 244 -12.65 2.63 -1.70
CA ASN A 244 -13.21 3.91 -1.19
C ASN A 244 -12.31 5.15 -1.41
N PHE A 245 -11.37 5.09 -2.35
CA PHE A 245 -10.35 6.11 -2.59
C PHE A 245 -10.31 6.62 -4.04
N GLY A 246 -11.17 6.16 -4.95
CA GLY A 246 -11.24 6.72 -6.32
C GLY A 246 -9.97 6.48 -7.17
N TRP A 247 -9.13 5.52 -6.79
CA TRP A 247 -7.95 5.13 -7.56
C TRP A 247 -8.30 3.96 -8.47
N HIS A 248 -8.33 4.28 -9.76
CA HIS A 248 -8.36 3.35 -10.88
C HIS A 248 -6.92 2.83 -11.07
N ILE A 249 -6.58 1.78 -10.33
CA ILE A 249 -5.32 1.04 -10.52
C ILE A 249 -5.75 -0.25 -11.18
N CYS A 250 -5.42 -0.47 -12.45
CA CYS A 250 -5.63 -1.75 -13.08
C CYS A 250 -5.05 -2.88 -12.22
N PRO A 251 -5.88 -3.69 -11.54
CA PRO A 251 -5.39 -4.72 -10.63
C PRO A 251 -4.60 -5.80 -11.38
N SER A 252 -4.76 -5.86 -12.70
CA SER A 252 -4.09 -6.75 -13.63
C SER A 252 -2.68 -6.30 -14.05
N ALA A 253 -2.27 -5.06 -13.76
CA ALA A 253 -1.00 -4.53 -14.28
C ALA A 253 0.22 -5.25 -13.70
N ILE A 254 0.21 -5.75 -12.45
CA ILE A 254 1.28 -6.61 -11.92
C ILE A 254 0.72 -7.58 -10.88
N LYS A 255 0.07 -8.67 -11.32
CA LYS A 255 -0.16 -9.84 -10.45
C LYS A 255 0.93 -10.86 -10.73
N ASN A 256 1.58 -11.37 -9.68
CA ASN A 256 2.65 -12.37 -9.79
C ASN A 256 3.86 -11.93 -10.66
N GLY A 257 4.14 -10.62 -10.73
CA GLY A 257 5.30 -10.06 -11.44
C GLY A 257 5.11 -9.79 -12.93
N VAL A 258 3.89 -9.91 -13.46
CA VAL A 258 3.59 -9.71 -14.89
C VAL A 258 2.30 -8.91 -15.12
N ALA A 259 2.25 -8.21 -16.27
CA ALA A 259 1.14 -7.40 -16.76
C ALA A 259 0.49 -8.04 -17.99
N ILE A 260 -0.85 -8.07 -18.06
CA ILE A 260 -1.58 -8.36 -19.31
C ILE A 260 -2.05 -7.04 -19.90
N LEU A 261 -1.61 -6.74 -21.12
CA LEU A 261 -1.87 -5.47 -21.79
C LEU A 261 -2.39 -5.69 -23.21
N GLU A 262 -3.09 -4.69 -23.74
CA GLU A 262 -3.56 -4.65 -25.12
C GLU A 262 -2.86 -3.52 -25.90
N LYS A 263 -2.46 -3.81 -27.14
CA LYS A 263 -1.86 -2.87 -28.09
C LYS A 263 -2.40 -3.18 -29.49
N ASP A 264 -2.95 -2.18 -30.16
CA ASP A 264 -3.51 -2.30 -31.53
C ASP A 264 -4.54 -3.45 -31.65
N GLY A 265 -5.40 -3.62 -30.64
CA GLY A 265 -6.41 -4.69 -30.58
C GLY A 265 -5.84 -6.11 -30.32
N LYS A 266 -4.56 -6.21 -30.02
CA LYS A 266 -3.86 -7.48 -29.76
C LYS A 266 -3.41 -7.53 -28.31
N VAL A 267 -3.49 -8.70 -27.68
CA VAL A 267 -3.08 -8.90 -26.29
C VAL A 267 -1.66 -9.43 -26.17
N GLY A 268 -0.95 -9.02 -25.12
CA GLY A 268 0.41 -9.44 -24.79
C GLY A 268 0.66 -9.47 -23.28
N VAL A 269 1.80 -10.02 -22.88
CA VAL A 269 2.23 -10.08 -21.47
C VAL A 269 3.60 -9.44 -21.32
N LEU A 270 3.76 -8.56 -20.34
CA LEU A 270 5.03 -7.91 -20.01
C LEU A 270 5.45 -8.24 -18.58
N ASP A 271 6.75 -8.22 -18.30
CA ASP A 271 7.25 -8.27 -16.92
C ASP A 271 7.19 -6.88 -16.25
N SER A 272 7.51 -6.84 -14.96
CA SER A 272 7.57 -5.59 -14.17
C SER A 272 8.66 -4.61 -14.60
N LEU A 273 9.47 -4.93 -15.62
CA LEU A 273 10.49 -4.05 -16.20
C LEU A 273 10.10 -3.56 -17.61
N GLY A 274 8.89 -3.91 -18.06
CA GLY A 274 8.38 -3.60 -19.39
C GLY A 274 8.93 -4.48 -20.50
N ASN A 275 9.58 -5.61 -20.19
CA ASN A 275 10.01 -6.54 -21.22
C ASN A 275 8.84 -7.41 -21.66
N VAL A 276 8.68 -7.58 -22.97
CA VAL A 276 7.62 -8.43 -23.54
C VAL A 276 7.96 -9.91 -23.30
N ILE A 277 7.15 -10.57 -22.47
CA ILE A 277 7.21 -12.02 -22.23
C ILE A 277 6.42 -12.78 -23.29
N VAL A 278 5.18 -12.32 -23.54
CA VAL A 278 4.30 -12.88 -24.58
C VAL A 278 4.09 -11.81 -25.64
N PRO A 279 4.56 -12.04 -26.89
CA PRO A 279 4.36 -11.11 -27.98
C PRO A 279 2.90 -10.77 -28.22
N PHE A 280 2.63 -9.50 -28.50
CA PHE A 280 1.30 -9.01 -28.82
C PHE A 280 0.73 -9.71 -30.04
N GLY A 281 -0.44 -10.35 -29.88
CA GLY A 281 -1.12 -11.08 -30.94
C GLY A 281 -0.58 -12.49 -31.16
N LYS A 282 0.27 -13.01 -30.26
CA LYS A 282 0.60 -14.44 -30.23
C LYS A 282 -0.65 -15.29 -29.95
N TYR A 283 -1.57 -14.78 -29.15
CA TYR A 283 -2.81 -15.42 -28.75
C TYR A 283 -4.00 -14.51 -29.03
N ASP A 284 -5.16 -15.11 -29.29
CA ASP A 284 -6.42 -14.42 -29.54
C ASP A 284 -6.93 -13.75 -28.25
N LYS A 285 -6.74 -14.42 -27.11
CA LYS A 285 -7.13 -13.94 -25.77
C LYS A 285 -6.18 -14.49 -24.71
N ILE A 286 -5.94 -13.70 -23.66
CA ILE A 286 -5.21 -14.08 -22.44
C ILE A 286 -6.10 -13.70 -21.25
N GLU A 287 -6.37 -14.64 -20.37
CA GLU A 287 -7.08 -14.41 -19.11
C GLU A 287 -6.11 -14.10 -17.97
N GLU A 288 -6.65 -13.62 -16.84
CA GLU A 288 -5.83 -13.27 -15.68
C GLU A 288 -5.00 -14.43 -15.16
N PHE A 289 -3.82 -14.11 -14.64
CA PHE A 289 -2.98 -15.06 -13.94
C PHE A 289 -3.62 -15.44 -12.60
N SER A 290 -4.00 -16.72 -12.47
CA SER A 290 -4.40 -17.34 -11.22
C SER A 290 -3.34 -18.35 -10.80
N ASP A 291 -2.83 -18.23 -9.57
CA ASP A 291 -1.79 -19.11 -9.03
C ASP A 291 -0.58 -19.25 -9.98
N GLY A 292 -0.16 -18.14 -10.59
CA GLY A 292 1.00 -18.06 -11.49
C GLY A 292 0.79 -18.65 -12.90
N MET A 293 -0.43 -19.05 -13.26
CA MET A 293 -0.80 -19.55 -14.58
C MET A 293 -1.94 -18.72 -15.19
N ALA A 294 -1.89 -18.44 -16.48
CA ALA A 294 -2.97 -17.78 -17.23
C ALA A 294 -3.49 -18.70 -18.33
N LYS A 295 -4.81 -18.73 -18.53
CA LYS A 295 -5.40 -19.37 -19.72
C LYS A 295 -5.19 -18.48 -20.93
N VAL A 296 -4.90 -19.10 -22.06
CA VAL A 296 -4.70 -18.43 -23.34
C VAL A 296 -5.44 -19.18 -24.43
N TYR A 297 -5.90 -18.44 -25.43
CA TYR A 297 -6.74 -18.93 -26.52
C TYR A 297 -6.00 -18.73 -27.85
N LEU A 298 -5.90 -19.78 -28.66
CA LEU A 298 -5.34 -19.73 -30.01
C LEU A 298 -6.10 -20.67 -30.93
N ASN A 299 -6.74 -20.12 -31.97
CA ASN A 299 -7.51 -20.89 -32.95
C ASN A 299 -8.54 -21.83 -32.27
N GLU A 300 -9.35 -21.28 -31.36
CA GLU A 300 -10.37 -21.99 -30.56
C GLU A 300 -9.83 -23.04 -29.58
N LYS A 301 -8.50 -23.18 -29.47
CA LYS A 301 -7.85 -24.04 -28.47
C LYS A 301 -7.44 -23.22 -27.26
N VAL A 302 -7.59 -23.83 -26.09
CA VAL A 302 -7.24 -23.27 -24.78
C VAL A 302 -6.01 -24.00 -24.26
N PHE A 303 -5.08 -23.26 -23.67
CA PHE A 303 -3.92 -23.81 -22.98
C PHE A 303 -3.51 -22.83 -21.89
N PHE A 304 -2.50 -23.19 -21.12
CA PHE A 304 -2.00 -22.32 -20.07
C PHE A 304 -0.61 -21.80 -20.41
N ILE A 305 -0.29 -20.60 -19.93
CA ILE A 305 1.07 -20.10 -19.85
C ILE A 305 1.42 -19.80 -18.39
N ASN A 306 2.69 -19.97 -18.03
CA ASN A 306 3.19 -19.43 -16.77
C ASN A 306 3.66 -17.97 -16.92
N SER A 307 4.06 -17.33 -15.82
CA SER A 307 4.58 -15.95 -15.81
C SER A 307 5.87 -15.73 -16.62
N LYS A 308 6.50 -16.79 -17.15
CA LYS A 308 7.64 -16.71 -18.07
C LYS A 308 7.23 -16.97 -19.53
N GLY A 309 5.93 -17.04 -19.82
CA GLY A 309 5.39 -17.32 -21.15
C GLY A 309 5.55 -18.77 -21.62
N LYS A 310 5.97 -19.70 -20.74
CA LYS A 310 6.07 -21.12 -21.09
C LYS A 310 4.67 -21.72 -21.19
N GLU A 311 4.37 -22.31 -22.33
CA GLU A 311 3.12 -23.02 -22.60
C GLU A 311 3.06 -24.35 -21.85
N ILE A 312 1.90 -24.62 -21.27
CA ILE A 312 1.51 -25.87 -20.63
C ILE A 312 0.23 -26.35 -21.29
N ILE A 313 0.33 -27.46 -22.01
CA ILE A 313 -0.78 -28.07 -22.72
C ILE A 313 -1.46 -29.05 -21.76
N VAL A 314 -2.70 -28.74 -21.39
CA VAL A 314 -3.57 -29.64 -20.65
C VAL A 314 -4.45 -30.36 -21.66
N LYS A 315 -4.55 -31.69 -21.58
CA LYS A 315 -5.50 -32.43 -22.42
C LYS A 315 -6.89 -32.32 -21.78
N TYR A 316 -7.80 -31.65 -22.45
CA TYR A 316 -9.20 -31.59 -22.06
C TYR A 316 -10.08 -32.10 -23.20
N TYR A 317 -11.23 -32.69 -22.84
CA TYR A 317 -12.18 -33.29 -23.78
C TYR A 317 -13.42 -32.41 -23.79
N ASP A 318 -13.45 -31.46 -24.73
CA ASP A 318 -14.60 -30.59 -25.07
C ASP A 318 -15.06 -29.58 -24.00
N ILE A 319 -14.56 -29.67 -22.76
CA ILE A 319 -14.88 -28.75 -21.66
C ILE A 319 -13.64 -27.96 -21.25
N GLU A 320 -13.79 -26.64 -21.14
CA GLU A 320 -12.71 -25.73 -20.76
C GLU A 320 -12.21 -26.02 -19.31
N PRO A 321 -10.89 -26.07 -19.09
CA PRO A 321 -10.32 -26.26 -17.75
C PRO A 321 -10.61 -25.07 -16.83
N SER A 322 -10.73 -25.32 -15.53
CA SER A 322 -10.84 -24.25 -14.53
C SER A 322 -9.53 -23.46 -14.40
N ASN A 323 -9.57 -22.31 -13.74
CA ASN A 323 -8.35 -21.61 -13.34
C ASN A 323 -7.50 -22.46 -12.39
N PHE A 324 -6.19 -22.19 -12.38
CA PHE A 324 -5.29 -22.81 -11.40
C PHE A 324 -5.56 -22.26 -10.00
N SER A 325 -5.60 -23.15 -9.03
CA SER A 325 -5.71 -22.86 -7.59
C SER A 325 -4.87 -23.88 -6.83
N GLY A 326 -4.15 -23.45 -5.78
CA GLY A 326 -3.39 -24.35 -4.90
C GLY A 326 -2.41 -25.31 -5.59
N GLY A 327 -1.89 -24.97 -6.77
CA GLY A 327 -0.98 -25.80 -7.57
C GLY A 327 -1.63 -26.55 -8.75
N PHE A 328 -2.97 -26.54 -8.86
CA PHE A 328 -3.70 -27.46 -9.72
C PHE A 328 -4.85 -26.80 -10.47
N THR A 329 -5.23 -27.39 -11.61
CA THR A 329 -6.49 -27.12 -12.31
C THR A 329 -7.31 -28.41 -12.41
N LYS A 330 -8.64 -28.28 -12.41
CA LYS A 330 -9.56 -29.38 -12.64
C LYS A 330 -10.13 -29.29 -14.05
N VAL A 331 -10.29 -30.45 -14.66
CA VAL A 331 -10.81 -30.60 -16.02
C VAL A 331 -11.91 -31.65 -15.97
N GLU A 332 -13.11 -31.27 -16.39
CA GLU A 332 -14.18 -32.22 -16.60
C GLU A 332 -13.95 -33.00 -17.90
N ILE A 333 -14.17 -34.31 -17.85
CA ILE A 333 -14.02 -35.27 -18.92
C ILE A 333 -15.39 -35.91 -19.18
N LEU A 334 -15.56 -36.47 -20.38
CA LEU A 334 -16.72 -37.27 -20.78
C LEU A 334 -17.26 -38.19 -19.66
N ASN A 335 -18.58 -38.17 -19.50
CA ASN A 335 -19.37 -38.92 -18.52
C ASN A 335 -19.20 -38.47 -17.05
N GLY A 336 -19.01 -37.16 -16.81
CA GLY A 336 -18.97 -36.58 -15.46
C GLY A 336 -17.76 -37.04 -14.64
N LYS A 337 -16.67 -37.41 -15.31
CA LYS A 337 -15.40 -37.73 -14.66
C LYS A 337 -14.53 -36.50 -14.61
N TYR A 338 -13.79 -36.32 -13.53
CA TYR A 338 -12.84 -35.22 -13.41
C TYR A 338 -11.40 -35.71 -13.54
N SER A 339 -10.54 -34.82 -14.00
CA SER A 339 -9.11 -34.94 -13.84
C SER A 339 -8.50 -33.72 -13.18
N ILE A 340 -7.37 -33.94 -12.51
CA ILE A 340 -6.60 -32.92 -11.82
C ILE A 340 -5.27 -32.81 -12.55
N THR A 341 -4.88 -31.60 -12.91
CA THR A 341 -3.63 -31.33 -13.63
C THR A 341 -2.76 -30.35 -12.86
N ASN A 342 -1.47 -30.67 -12.67
CA ASN A 342 -0.52 -29.77 -12.02
C ASN A 342 0.09 -28.74 -13.00
N LYS A 343 0.94 -27.84 -12.47
CA LYS A 343 1.59 -26.77 -13.27
C LYS A 343 2.59 -27.30 -14.30
N GLU A 344 3.00 -28.56 -14.21
CA GLU A 344 3.83 -29.25 -15.19
C GLU A 344 3.01 -29.91 -16.32
N GLY A 345 1.67 -29.90 -16.24
CA GLY A 345 0.78 -30.54 -17.20
C GLY A 345 0.56 -32.04 -16.94
N VAL A 346 0.99 -32.56 -15.79
CA VAL A 346 0.76 -33.97 -15.39
C VAL A 346 -0.69 -34.11 -14.93
N GLN A 347 -1.45 -34.93 -15.66
CA GLN A 347 -2.88 -35.12 -15.48
C GLN A 347 -3.20 -36.45 -14.77
N LEU A 348 -4.05 -36.39 -13.75
CA LEU A 348 -4.60 -37.53 -13.03
C LEU A 348 -6.10 -37.62 -13.26
N VAL A 349 -6.57 -38.69 -13.90
CA VAL A 349 -8.01 -38.97 -14.02
C VAL A 349 -8.50 -39.61 -12.72
N LEU A 350 -9.53 -39.01 -12.11
CA LEU A 350 -10.11 -39.51 -10.88
C LEU A 350 -10.92 -40.78 -11.14
N LYS A 351 -10.79 -41.74 -10.22
CA LYS A 351 -11.47 -43.05 -10.31
C LYS A 351 -12.97 -42.93 -10.09
N LYS A 352 -13.39 -42.08 -9.15
CA LYS A 352 -14.80 -41.80 -8.83
C LYS A 352 -15.33 -40.68 -9.72
N SER A 353 -16.60 -40.79 -10.11
CA SER A 353 -17.35 -39.69 -10.74
C SER A 353 -18.00 -38.87 -9.64
N TYR A 354 -17.62 -37.60 -9.53
CA TYR A 354 -18.13 -36.67 -8.53
C TYR A 354 -19.22 -35.78 -9.15
N ASN A 355 -20.14 -35.27 -8.33
CA ASN A 355 -21.11 -34.28 -8.77
C ASN A 355 -20.46 -32.91 -8.99
N SER A 356 -19.51 -32.54 -8.13
CA SER A 356 -18.75 -31.30 -8.28
C SER A 356 -17.38 -31.39 -7.58
N LEU A 357 -16.42 -30.61 -8.10
CA LEU A 357 -15.12 -30.35 -7.46
C LEU A 357 -15.00 -28.86 -7.15
N GLY A 358 -14.58 -28.53 -5.93
CA GLY A 358 -14.17 -27.19 -5.51
C GLY A 358 -12.77 -26.83 -5.97
N ASP A 359 -12.31 -25.65 -5.62
CA ASP A 359 -10.93 -25.21 -5.91
C ASP A 359 -9.95 -25.83 -4.92
N PHE A 360 -8.69 -25.92 -5.34
CA PHE A 360 -7.63 -26.43 -4.48
C PHE A 360 -7.17 -25.34 -3.52
N SER A 361 -7.23 -25.64 -2.22
CA SER A 361 -6.67 -24.78 -1.18
C SER A 361 -5.97 -25.64 -0.13
N GLU A 362 -4.78 -25.19 0.29
CA GLU A 362 -3.92 -25.89 1.25
C GLU A 362 -3.69 -27.38 0.95
N GLY A 363 -3.62 -27.72 -0.35
CA GLY A 363 -3.41 -29.07 -0.85
C GLY A 363 -4.64 -29.97 -0.87
N LEU A 364 -5.83 -29.45 -0.52
CA LEU A 364 -7.09 -30.19 -0.53
C LEU A 364 -8.09 -29.60 -1.54
N CYS A 365 -8.92 -30.46 -2.12
CA CYS A 365 -10.02 -30.09 -2.99
C CYS A 365 -11.32 -30.66 -2.42
N ARG A 366 -12.32 -29.78 -2.26
CA ARG A 366 -13.68 -30.19 -1.87
C ARG A 366 -14.28 -31.04 -2.99
N VAL A 367 -14.90 -32.16 -2.65
CA VAL A 367 -15.66 -32.99 -3.58
C VAL A 367 -17.09 -33.15 -3.08
N GLU A 368 -18.02 -33.26 -4.01
CA GLU A 368 -19.42 -33.59 -3.74
C GLU A 368 -19.78 -34.91 -4.42
N LEU A 369 -20.43 -35.80 -3.68
CA LEU A 369 -20.96 -37.06 -4.20
C LEU A 369 -22.30 -37.37 -3.55
N ASN A 370 -23.35 -37.49 -4.35
CA ASN A 370 -24.72 -37.81 -3.92
C ASN A 370 -25.25 -36.86 -2.82
N GLY A 371 -24.94 -35.56 -2.92
CA GLY A 371 -25.34 -34.54 -1.95
C GLY A 371 -24.51 -34.47 -0.68
N ASN A 372 -23.49 -35.33 -0.52
CA ASN A 372 -22.55 -35.29 0.59
C ASN A 372 -21.22 -34.66 0.17
N TYR A 373 -20.58 -33.96 1.09
CA TYR A 373 -19.27 -33.35 0.88
C TYR A 373 -18.14 -34.16 1.52
N GLY A 374 -16.95 -34.03 0.93
CA GLY A 374 -15.69 -34.54 1.47
C GLY A 374 -14.49 -33.81 0.85
N PHE A 375 -13.27 -34.27 1.13
CA PHE A 375 -12.06 -33.65 0.61
C PHE A 375 -11.05 -34.69 0.13
N ILE A 376 -10.46 -34.43 -1.03
CA ILE A 376 -9.39 -35.24 -1.61
C ILE A 376 -8.08 -34.44 -1.72
N ASP A 377 -6.95 -35.15 -1.74
CA ASP A 377 -5.66 -34.58 -2.12
C ASP A 377 -5.46 -34.55 -3.65
N ALA A 378 -4.33 -33.98 -4.09
CA ALA A 378 -3.97 -33.92 -5.51
C ALA A 378 -3.68 -35.30 -6.16
N LYS A 379 -3.57 -36.37 -5.36
CA LYS A 379 -3.45 -37.76 -5.83
C LYS A 379 -4.82 -38.46 -5.89
N GLY A 380 -5.92 -37.73 -5.65
CA GLY A 380 -7.27 -38.27 -5.60
C GLY A 380 -7.54 -39.15 -4.40
N LYS A 381 -6.70 -39.11 -3.36
CA LYS A 381 -6.92 -39.82 -2.11
C LYS A 381 -7.89 -39.02 -1.25
N GLU A 382 -8.92 -39.68 -0.75
CA GLU A 382 -9.83 -39.11 0.25
C GLU A 382 -9.09 -38.87 1.56
N ILE A 383 -9.07 -37.60 1.98
CA ILE A 383 -8.50 -37.14 3.25
C ILE A 383 -9.63 -36.95 4.27
N ILE A 384 -10.74 -36.35 3.85
CA ILE A 384 -11.98 -36.28 4.64
C ILE A 384 -13.04 -37.11 3.89
N PRO A 385 -13.63 -38.14 4.53
CA PRO A 385 -14.65 -38.97 3.92
C PRO A 385 -15.83 -38.15 3.37
N ILE A 386 -16.43 -38.63 2.28
CA ILE A 386 -17.57 -37.98 1.62
C ILE A 386 -18.87 -38.36 2.34
N THR A 387 -18.94 -37.91 3.59
CA THR A 387 -20.04 -38.19 4.53
C THR A 387 -20.46 -36.93 5.27
N LEU A 388 -19.95 -35.76 4.87
CA LEU A 388 -20.31 -34.50 5.50
C LEU A 388 -21.66 -34.04 4.98
N GLU A 389 -22.64 -34.06 5.87
CA GLU A 389 -24.02 -33.61 5.63
C GLU A 389 -24.16 -32.14 6.06
N TYR A 390 -23.80 -31.26 5.13
CA TYR A 390 -23.84 -29.80 5.28
C TYR A 390 -24.54 -29.17 4.08
N ASP A 391 -25.15 -28.01 4.28
CA ASP A 391 -25.80 -27.23 3.22
C ASP A 391 -24.75 -26.59 2.31
N GLU A 392 -23.66 -26.10 2.90
CA GLU A 392 -22.54 -25.48 2.19
C GLU A 392 -21.22 -25.89 2.87
N VAL A 393 -20.19 -26.13 2.04
CA VAL A 393 -18.82 -26.43 2.48
C VAL A 393 -17.86 -25.64 1.61
N ASP A 394 -17.02 -24.82 2.24
CA ASP A 394 -16.03 -23.98 1.55
C ASP A 394 -14.65 -24.66 1.42
N ALA A 395 -13.71 -23.98 0.79
CA ALA A 395 -12.31 -24.38 0.80
C ALA A 395 -11.64 -24.13 2.16
N PHE A 396 -10.57 -24.88 2.44
CA PHE A 396 -9.74 -24.66 3.64
C PHE A 396 -9.00 -23.33 3.57
N HIS A 397 -9.03 -22.58 4.68
CA HIS A 397 -8.28 -21.35 4.88
C HIS A 397 -7.68 -21.35 6.28
N GLU A 398 -6.36 -21.27 6.31
CA GLU A 398 -5.52 -21.35 7.49
C GLU A 398 -5.78 -22.57 8.40
N GLY A 399 -6.02 -23.73 7.78
CA GLY A 399 -6.27 -25.00 8.47
C GLY A 399 -7.72 -25.27 8.86
N LEU A 400 -8.64 -24.33 8.65
CA LEU A 400 -10.06 -24.47 8.96
C LEU A 400 -10.93 -24.33 7.70
N CYS A 401 -12.05 -25.03 7.65
CA CYS A 401 -13.03 -24.96 6.57
C CYS A 401 -14.36 -24.46 7.14
N ARG A 402 -14.91 -23.40 6.53
CA ARG A 402 -16.23 -22.88 6.88
C ARG A 402 -17.30 -23.83 6.34
N VAL A 403 -18.24 -24.21 7.20
CA VAL A 403 -19.36 -25.09 6.85
C VAL A 403 -20.67 -24.46 7.30
N LYS A 404 -21.75 -24.78 6.58
CA LYS A 404 -23.11 -24.34 6.90
C LYS A 404 -24.02 -25.53 7.15
N LYS A 405 -24.82 -25.46 8.20
CA LYS A 405 -25.87 -26.43 8.50
C LYS A 405 -27.07 -25.73 9.09
N ASP A 406 -28.26 -26.07 8.61
CA ASP A 406 -29.53 -25.53 9.09
C ASP A 406 -29.53 -23.98 9.09
N GLY A 407 -28.90 -23.38 8.08
CA GLY A 407 -28.78 -21.93 7.94
C GLY A 407 -27.77 -21.24 8.86
N LYS A 408 -26.98 -21.98 9.65
CA LYS A 408 -25.93 -21.43 10.53
C LYS A 408 -24.55 -21.87 10.08
N TYR A 409 -23.53 -21.08 10.42
CA TYR A 409 -22.14 -21.33 10.08
C TYR A 409 -21.28 -21.73 11.27
N GLY A 410 -20.27 -22.56 11.00
CA GLY A 410 -19.21 -22.99 11.92
C GLY A 410 -17.95 -23.41 11.15
N PHE A 411 -17.01 -24.09 11.82
CA PHE A 411 -15.76 -24.54 11.18
C PHE A 411 -15.35 -25.96 11.56
N ILE A 412 -14.84 -26.69 10.56
CA ILE A 412 -14.20 -28.00 10.72
C ILE A 412 -12.69 -27.92 10.44
N ASP A 413 -11.92 -28.85 11.03
CA ASP A 413 -10.51 -29.05 10.71
C ASP A 413 -10.28 -30.02 9.54
N LYS A 414 -9.02 -30.28 9.21
CA LYS A 414 -8.60 -31.23 8.16
C LYS A 414 -8.88 -32.71 8.48
N THR A 415 -9.41 -33.02 9.65
CA THR A 415 -9.92 -34.36 10.00
C THR A 415 -11.43 -34.47 9.80
N GLY A 416 -12.10 -33.36 9.48
CA GLY A 416 -13.55 -33.26 9.41
C GLY A 416 -14.22 -33.01 10.76
N LYS A 417 -13.44 -32.78 11.83
CA LYS A 417 -13.95 -32.53 13.17
C LYS A 417 -14.36 -31.07 13.29
N GLU A 418 -15.54 -30.82 13.84
CA GLU A 418 -15.97 -29.49 14.24
C GLU A 418 -15.03 -28.92 15.33
N ILE A 419 -14.43 -27.76 15.04
CA ILE A 419 -13.58 -27.00 15.97
C ILE A 419 -14.33 -25.79 16.51
N ILE A 420 -15.14 -25.16 15.67
CA ILE A 420 -15.96 -24.01 16.03
C ILE A 420 -17.42 -24.38 15.76
N PRO A 421 -18.29 -24.38 16.79
CA PRO A 421 -19.67 -24.82 16.66
C PRO A 421 -20.45 -24.08 15.58
N ILE A 422 -21.34 -24.81 14.90
CA ILE A 422 -22.25 -24.26 13.89
C ILE A 422 -23.40 -23.53 14.60
N GLN A 423 -23.23 -22.23 14.83
CA GLN A 423 -24.19 -21.42 15.58
C GLN A 423 -24.28 -19.95 15.12
N PHE A 424 -23.42 -19.52 14.19
CA PHE A 424 -23.35 -18.13 13.77
C PHE A 424 -24.28 -17.87 12.58
N ALA A 425 -24.92 -16.71 12.55
CA ALA A 425 -25.73 -16.30 11.40
C ALA A 425 -24.83 -16.02 10.19
N GLU A 426 -23.73 -15.30 10.42
CA GLU A 426 -22.70 -15.05 9.42
C GLU A 426 -21.31 -15.21 10.03
N VAL A 427 -20.39 -15.77 9.24
CA VAL A 427 -18.96 -15.80 9.60
C VAL A 427 -18.09 -15.75 8.35
N SER A 428 -17.06 -14.90 8.36
CA SER A 428 -16.10 -14.82 7.25
C SER A 428 -15.14 -16.01 7.27
N THR A 429 -14.42 -16.27 6.17
CA THR A 429 -13.27 -17.18 6.21
C THR A 429 -12.16 -16.63 7.12
N PHE A 430 -11.29 -17.53 7.59
CA PHE A 430 -10.13 -17.13 8.39
C PHE A 430 -9.09 -16.40 7.55
N LYS A 431 -8.62 -15.27 8.07
CA LYS A 431 -7.50 -14.49 7.52
C LYS A 431 -6.69 -13.88 8.66
N ASN A 432 -5.39 -14.07 8.62
CA ASN A 432 -4.44 -13.69 9.67
C ASN A 432 -4.80 -14.27 11.05
N SER A 433 -5.30 -15.50 11.10
CA SER A 433 -5.78 -16.25 12.29
C SER A 433 -7.10 -15.81 12.92
N TYR A 434 -7.87 -14.96 12.23
CA TYR A 434 -9.16 -14.48 12.73
C TYR A 434 -10.26 -14.49 11.67
N ALA A 435 -11.51 -14.54 12.13
CA ALA A 435 -12.71 -14.38 11.32
C ALA A 435 -13.65 -13.36 11.96
N LYS A 436 -14.44 -12.68 11.13
CA LYS A 436 -15.55 -11.82 11.59
C LYS A 436 -16.82 -12.65 11.69
N LEU A 437 -17.63 -12.42 12.71
CA LEU A 437 -18.90 -13.10 12.89
C LEU A 437 -20.03 -12.17 13.30
N SER A 438 -21.26 -12.61 13.05
CA SER A 438 -22.48 -12.07 13.65
C SER A 438 -23.41 -13.19 14.13
N PHE A 439 -24.19 -12.88 15.17
CA PHE A 439 -25.22 -13.80 15.68
C PHE A 439 -26.57 -13.61 15.00
N ASN A 440 -26.81 -12.45 14.39
CA ASN A 440 -28.05 -12.07 13.72
C ASN A 440 -27.75 -11.55 12.31
N GLU A 441 -28.60 -11.92 11.35
CA GLU A 441 -28.47 -11.49 9.94
C GLU A 441 -28.76 -10.00 9.74
N GLU A 442 -29.48 -9.36 10.66
CA GLU A 442 -29.98 -7.98 10.51
C GLU A 442 -29.07 -6.87 11.08
N ASP A 443 -27.93 -7.21 11.71
CA ASP A 443 -27.08 -6.24 12.42
C ASP A 443 -25.59 -6.30 12.04
N ASP A 444 -25.28 -5.82 10.83
CA ASP A 444 -23.90 -5.64 10.32
C ASP A 444 -23.04 -4.68 11.15
N ARG A 445 -23.64 -3.91 12.08
CA ARG A 445 -22.90 -2.97 12.93
C ARG A 445 -22.28 -3.63 14.14
N ASN A 446 -22.61 -4.89 14.42
CA ASN A 446 -22.21 -5.59 15.65
C ASN A 446 -21.34 -6.82 15.36
N THR A 447 -20.45 -6.71 14.37
CA THR A 447 -19.51 -7.80 14.03
C THR A 447 -18.45 -7.97 15.12
N GLN A 448 -18.31 -9.21 15.58
CA GLN A 448 -17.29 -9.62 16.54
C GLN A 448 -16.19 -10.41 15.85
N ILE A 449 -15.09 -10.63 16.55
CA ILE A 449 -13.94 -11.35 16.03
C ILE A 449 -13.76 -12.64 16.80
N ILE A 450 -13.55 -13.73 16.07
CA ILE A 450 -13.24 -15.04 16.63
C ILE A 450 -11.87 -15.49 16.17
N ASN A 451 -11.13 -16.13 17.07
CA ASN A 451 -9.86 -16.75 16.74
C ASN A 451 -10.06 -18.23 16.35
N LYS A 452 -8.99 -18.89 15.90
CA LYS A 452 -9.02 -20.31 15.49
C LYS A 452 -9.39 -21.31 16.59
N LYS A 453 -9.35 -20.91 17.87
CA LYS A 453 -9.78 -21.73 19.00
C LYS A 453 -11.27 -21.59 19.30
N GLY A 454 -11.97 -20.71 18.58
CA GLY A 454 -13.37 -20.38 18.86
C GLY A 454 -13.57 -19.32 19.95
N GLU A 455 -12.49 -18.66 20.39
CA GLU A 455 -12.58 -17.62 21.41
C GLU A 455 -13.00 -16.30 20.75
N ILE A 456 -14.14 -15.74 21.20
CA ILE A 456 -14.63 -14.43 20.79
C ILE A 456 -13.86 -13.36 21.55
N LEU A 457 -13.26 -12.43 20.81
CA LEU A 457 -12.44 -11.36 21.38
C LEU A 457 -13.33 -10.19 21.85
N PRO A 458 -13.00 -9.53 22.97
CA PRO A 458 -13.82 -8.47 23.57
C PRO A 458 -13.71 -7.11 22.86
N TYR A 459 -13.20 -7.09 21.63
CA TYR A 459 -12.95 -5.88 20.84
C TYR A 459 -13.28 -6.12 19.38
N SER A 460 -13.63 -5.04 18.68
CA SER A 460 -13.92 -5.03 17.25
C SER A 460 -12.85 -4.24 16.49
N PHE A 461 -12.80 -4.44 15.18
CA PHE A 461 -12.01 -3.59 14.29
C PHE A 461 -12.97 -2.72 13.50
N ASP A 462 -12.79 -1.39 13.54
CA ASP A 462 -13.44 -0.52 12.56
C ASP A 462 -13.06 -0.98 11.14
N LYS A 463 -14.05 -0.99 10.26
CA LYS A 463 -13.92 -1.29 8.82
C LYS A 463 -12.90 -0.37 8.13
N ASN A 464 -12.63 0.82 8.68
CA ASN A 464 -11.69 1.78 8.10
C ASN A 464 -10.24 1.58 8.57
N ASN A 465 -10.00 0.85 9.67
CA ASN A 465 -8.66 0.69 10.23
C ASN A 465 -7.89 -0.43 9.52
N LEU A 466 -6.92 -0.06 8.69
CA LEU A 466 -6.01 -0.98 7.99
C LEU A 466 -4.83 -1.40 8.88
N TRP A 467 -4.20 -2.52 8.53
CA TRP A 467 -2.91 -2.91 9.11
C TRP A 467 -1.81 -1.95 8.65
N ILE A 468 -1.03 -1.41 9.59
CA ILE A 468 0.12 -0.54 9.33
C ILE A 468 1.34 -1.16 10.00
N ALA A 469 2.31 -1.61 9.20
CA ALA A 469 3.58 -2.17 9.66
C ALA A 469 3.45 -3.31 10.70
N ASP A 470 2.58 -4.28 10.43
CA ASP A 470 2.21 -5.39 11.34
C ASP A 470 1.43 -4.98 12.60
N TYR A 471 0.95 -3.75 12.70
CA TYR A 471 0.11 -3.28 13.82
C TYR A 471 -1.26 -2.86 13.36
N ARG A 472 -2.25 -2.94 14.24
CA ARG A 472 -3.61 -2.48 13.98
C ARG A 472 -4.25 -1.88 15.23
N ILE A 473 -5.08 -0.86 15.03
CA ILE A 473 -5.90 -0.29 16.10
C ILE A 473 -7.14 -1.15 16.29
N PHE A 474 -7.46 -1.47 17.54
CA PHE A 474 -8.73 -2.09 17.93
C PHE A 474 -9.54 -1.16 18.82
N GLU A 475 -10.86 -1.30 18.76
CA GLU A 475 -11.80 -0.51 19.55
C GLU A 475 -12.41 -1.35 20.67
N SER A 476 -12.56 -0.73 21.84
CA SER A 476 -13.16 -1.32 23.03
C SER A 476 -14.03 -0.28 23.74
N PRO A 477 -15.00 -0.67 24.58
CA PRO A 477 -15.78 0.28 25.37
C PRO A 477 -14.96 1.22 26.26
N THR A 478 -13.72 0.84 26.60
CA THR A 478 -12.80 1.64 27.43
C THR A 478 -11.87 2.56 26.63
N GLY A 479 -11.90 2.48 25.29
CA GLY A 479 -11.06 3.27 24.39
C GLY A 479 -10.42 2.43 23.29
N ASN A 480 -9.42 3.02 22.65
CA ASN A 480 -8.66 2.44 21.54
C ASN A 480 -7.32 1.89 22.03
N GLY A 481 -6.91 0.76 21.45
CA GLY A 481 -5.62 0.09 21.73
C GLY A 481 -4.93 -0.34 20.44
N ILE A 482 -3.71 -0.87 20.56
CA ILE A 482 -2.96 -1.43 19.43
C ILE A 482 -2.63 -2.88 19.69
N VAL A 483 -2.82 -3.67 18.65
CA VAL A 483 -2.45 -5.07 18.56
C VAL A 483 -1.40 -5.28 17.47
N ASP A 484 -0.50 -6.25 17.66
CA ASP A 484 0.40 -6.72 16.59
C ASP A 484 -0.31 -7.69 15.63
N LYS A 485 0.40 -8.17 14.60
CA LYS A 485 -0.11 -9.13 13.60
C LYS A 485 -0.60 -10.46 14.16
N ASN A 486 -0.21 -10.78 15.40
CA ASN A 486 -0.65 -11.96 16.12
C ASN A 486 -1.83 -11.65 17.07
N LEU A 487 -2.31 -10.42 17.09
CA LEU A 487 -3.24 -9.82 18.05
C LEU A 487 -2.78 -9.78 19.51
N ASN A 488 -1.48 -9.77 19.76
CA ASN A 488 -0.98 -9.41 21.08
C ASN A 488 -1.24 -7.93 21.31
N VAL A 489 -1.86 -7.60 22.44
CA VAL A 489 -2.08 -6.21 22.85
C VAL A 489 -0.72 -5.58 23.18
N ILE A 490 -0.25 -4.72 22.28
CA ILE A 490 0.97 -3.91 22.44
C ILE A 490 0.66 -2.66 23.25
N ILE A 491 -0.51 -2.07 22.99
CA ILE A 491 -1.02 -0.91 23.71
C ILE A 491 -2.46 -1.24 24.17
N PRO A 492 -2.74 -1.17 25.48
CA PRO A 492 -4.08 -1.46 25.99
C PRO A 492 -5.10 -0.41 25.53
N ALA A 493 -6.37 -0.81 25.51
CA ALA A 493 -7.48 0.05 25.13
C ALA A 493 -7.84 1.08 26.23
N GLU A 494 -7.05 2.15 26.30
CA GLU A 494 -7.22 3.26 27.25
C GLU A 494 -7.07 4.64 26.60
N TYR A 495 -6.89 4.70 25.29
CA TYR A 495 -6.63 5.93 24.54
C TYR A 495 -7.88 6.40 23.81
N TYR A 496 -8.09 7.72 23.76
CA TYR A 496 -9.21 8.28 23.02
C TYR A 496 -8.98 8.18 21.50
N ASN A 497 -7.77 8.47 21.05
CA ASN A 497 -7.37 8.36 19.65
C ASN A 497 -5.93 7.84 19.56
N ILE A 498 -5.65 7.06 18.52
CA ILE A 498 -4.33 6.53 18.18
C ILE A 498 -4.10 6.74 16.68
N GLN A 499 -2.95 7.31 16.32
CA GLN A 499 -2.44 7.36 14.96
C GLN A 499 -1.22 6.43 14.82
N LEU A 500 -1.28 5.50 13.86
CA LEU A 500 -0.20 4.55 13.58
C LEU A 500 0.71 5.05 12.44
N TYR A 501 2.02 4.88 12.59
CA TYR A 501 3.01 5.20 11.57
C TYR A 501 3.71 3.94 11.05
N SER A 502 4.05 3.91 9.75
CA SER A 502 4.64 2.76 9.06
C SER A 502 6.02 2.32 9.56
N PHE A 503 6.69 3.16 10.37
CA PHE A 503 8.01 2.88 10.96
C PHE A 503 7.93 2.36 12.41
N GLY A 504 6.76 1.88 12.85
CA GLY A 504 6.61 1.23 14.17
C GLY A 504 6.51 2.21 15.34
N LEU A 505 5.93 3.38 15.09
CA LEU A 505 5.60 4.38 16.11
C LEU A 505 4.08 4.60 16.13
N ALA A 506 3.53 4.91 17.29
CA ALA A 506 2.16 5.39 17.44
C ALA A 506 2.13 6.73 18.17
N LEU A 507 1.30 7.66 17.72
CA LEU A 507 0.91 8.83 18.51
C LEU A 507 -0.43 8.50 19.17
N ALA A 508 -0.46 8.51 20.50
CA ALA A 508 -1.63 8.11 21.27
C ALA A 508 -2.04 9.24 22.22
N ASN A 509 -3.33 9.59 22.20
CA ASN A 509 -3.90 10.68 22.97
C ASN A 509 -4.79 10.14 24.09
N LYS A 510 -4.42 10.44 25.33
CA LYS A 510 -5.21 10.08 26.52
C LYS A 510 -5.91 11.31 27.07
N LEU A 511 -7.21 11.19 27.36
CA LEU A 511 -7.97 12.25 28.01
C LEU A 511 -7.49 12.42 29.46
N LYS A 512 -7.19 13.66 29.87
CA LYS A 512 -7.00 14.00 31.29
C LYS A 512 -8.37 14.16 31.96
N ASP A 513 -8.52 13.65 33.18
CA ASP A 513 -9.77 13.64 33.93
C ASP A 513 -10.47 15.01 33.91
N GLY A 514 -11.67 15.06 33.32
CA GLY A 514 -12.57 16.21 33.35
C GLY A 514 -12.24 17.40 32.45
N ASN A 515 -11.25 17.32 31.54
CA ASN A 515 -10.82 18.46 30.71
C ASN A 515 -10.64 18.15 29.21
N SER A 516 -10.73 19.20 28.39
CA SER A 516 -10.51 19.20 26.92
C SER A 516 -9.05 19.02 26.47
N PHE A 517 -8.15 18.63 27.38
CA PHE A 517 -6.71 18.54 27.13
C PHE A 517 -6.27 17.07 27.06
N TYR A 518 -5.38 16.76 26.12
CA TYR A 518 -4.86 15.41 25.87
C TYR A 518 -3.41 15.30 26.34
N ASP A 519 -3.07 14.20 27.00
CA ASP A 519 -1.68 13.77 27.10
C ASP A 519 -1.31 13.09 25.78
N GLU A 520 -0.44 13.75 25.03
CA GLU A 520 0.10 13.25 23.76
C GLU A 520 1.34 12.41 24.05
N CYS A 521 1.27 11.12 23.73
CA CYS A 521 2.38 10.19 23.91
C CYS A 521 2.79 9.58 22.58
N TYR A 522 4.07 9.69 22.24
CA TYR A 522 4.70 8.88 21.19
C TYR A 522 5.13 7.54 21.78
N ILE A 523 4.68 6.44 21.18
CA ILE A 523 4.93 5.07 21.67
C ILE A 523 5.69 4.30 20.60
N ASN A 524 6.87 3.81 20.94
CA ASN A 524 7.64 2.91 20.08
C ASN A 524 7.04 1.50 20.18
N LEU A 525 6.44 1.00 19.10
CA LEU A 525 5.68 -0.26 19.09
C LEU A 525 6.56 -1.50 19.22
N LYS A 526 7.87 -1.38 18.93
CA LYS A 526 8.83 -2.48 19.06
C LYS A 526 9.38 -2.62 20.48
N THR A 527 9.53 -1.51 21.19
CA THR A 527 10.15 -1.48 22.54
C THR A 527 9.17 -1.19 23.67
N GLY A 528 7.98 -0.66 23.36
CA GLY A 528 6.98 -0.22 24.33
C GLY A 528 7.29 1.10 25.03
N VAL A 529 8.43 1.75 24.73
CA VAL A 529 8.83 3.02 25.37
C VAL A 529 7.88 4.15 24.97
N LYS A 530 7.41 4.92 25.96
CA LYS A 530 6.50 6.05 25.80
C LYS A 530 7.23 7.38 26.06
N TYR A 531 7.07 8.33 25.15
CA TYR A 531 7.53 9.72 25.28
C TYR A 531 6.30 10.62 25.33
N CYS A 532 5.91 11.04 26.53
CA CYS A 532 4.72 11.83 26.76
C CYS A 532 5.07 13.29 27.02
N LYS A 533 4.27 14.21 26.48
CA LYS A 533 4.34 15.63 26.80
C LYS A 533 3.60 15.86 28.12
N GLU A 534 4.30 16.34 29.15
CA GLU A 534 3.69 16.73 30.44
C GLU A 534 2.85 18.01 30.34
#